data_AF-A0A951M3W0-F1
#
_entry.id   AF-A0A951M3W0-F1
#
_cell.length_a   1.000
_cell.length_b   1.000
_cell.length_c   1.000
_cell.angle_alpha   90.00
_cell.angle_beta   90.00
_cell.angle_gamma   90.00
#
_symmetry.space_group_name_H-M   'P 1'
#
loop_
_entity.id
_entity.type
_entity.pdbx_description
1 polymer ?
#
loop_
_entity_poly.entity_id
_entity_poly.type
_entity_poly.pdbx_seq_one_letter_code
_entity_poly.pdbx_strand_id
1 'polypeptide(L)'
;MDFDRVNDIVRTKTAELKRRLQGSIKSLGMHHVDSRSNYEPLTNIRTNVSLQRGLANRIRIRFKKTGVFVHKGVGRGTKAAQVGETNRKPKEWFNPVVDQFADELAEQMADELVDVVFNSIKIN
;
A
#
# COMPACT_ATOMS: atom_id res chain seq x y z
N MET A 1 21.50 -3.87 -16.61
CA MET A 1 20.20 -3.79 -15.92
C MET A 1 19.85 -2.32 -15.83
N ASP A 2 18.78 -1.89 -16.49
CA ASP A 2 18.34 -0.50 -16.46
C ASP A 2 17.59 -0.24 -15.14
N PHE A 3 18.35 0.14 -14.10
CA PHE A 3 17.80 0.37 -12.77
C PHE A 3 16.81 1.54 -12.75
N ASP A 4 16.94 2.50 -13.66
CA ASP A 4 16.07 3.67 -13.71
C ASP A 4 14.67 3.29 -14.17
N ARG A 5 14.56 2.47 -15.23
CA ARG A 5 13.27 1.93 -15.67
C ARG A 5 12.54 1.15 -14.58
N VAL A 6 13.23 0.25 -13.87
CA VAL A 6 12.64 -0.53 -12.77
C VAL A 6 12.18 0.40 -11.64
N ASN A 7 13.01 1.39 -11.27
CA ASN A 7 12.65 2.35 -10.24
C ASN A 7 11.42 3.18 -10.60
N ASP A 8 11.29 3.59 -11.85
CA ASP A 8 10.16 4.40 -12.33
C ASP A 8 8.86 3.60 -12.40
N ILE A 9 8.92 2.32 -12.79
CA ILE A 9 7.77 1.41 -12.70
C ILE A 9 7.32 1.29 -11.24
N VAL A 10 8.25 0.99 -10.31
CA VAL A 10 7.93 0.84 -8.89
C VAL A 10 7.33 2.13 -8.31
N ARG A 11 7.84 3.30 -8.71
CA ARG A 11 7.29 4.61 -8.30
C ARG A 11 5.89 4.84 -8.82
N THR A 12 5.66 4.55 -10.10
CA THR A 12 4.34 4.69 -10.75
C THR A 12 3.32 3.79 -10.08
N LYS A 13 3.65 2.51 -9.92
CA LYS A 13 2.83 1.52 -9.20
C LYS A 13 2.58 1.92 -7.75
N THR A 14 3.58 2.44 -7.06
CA THR A 14 3.41 2.96 -5.69
C THR A 14 2.41 4.14 -5.62
N ALA A 15 2.35 4.99 -6.65
CA ALA A 15 1.35 6.05 -6.75
C ALA A 15 -0.06 5.50 -7.02
N GLU A 16 -0.18 4.46 -7.85
CA GLU A 16 -1.44 3.73 -8.07
C GLU A 16 -1.94 3.08 -6.78
N LEU A 17 -1.07 2.39 -6.04
CA LEU A 17 -1.38 1.78 -4.75
C LEU A 17 -2.01 2.81 -3.79
N LYS A 18 -1.41 4.00 -3.70
CA LYS A 18 -1.96 5.09 -2.88
C LYS A 18 -3.39 5.43 -3.30
N ARG A 19 -3.67 5.55 -4.60
CA ARG A 19 -5.01 5.84 -5.12
C ARG A 19 -6.00 4.71 -4.81
N ARG A 20 -5.60 3.45 -4.98
CA ARG A 20 -6.42 2.27 -4.67
C ARG A 20 -6.79 2.21 -3.18
N LEU A 21 -5.81 2.44 -2.30
CA LEU A 21 -6.05 2.51 -0.85
C LEU A 21 -7.01 3.65 -0.48
N GLN A 22 -6.85 4.83 -1.09
CA GLN A 22 -7.78 5.95 -0.89
C GLN A 22 -9.20 5.60 -1.41
N GLY A 23 -9.30 4.88 -2.53
CA GLY A 23 -10.56 4.38 -3.07
C GLY A 23 -11.24 3.38 -2.13
N SER A 24 -10.49 2.43 -1.59
CA SER A 24 -10.95 1.43 -0.63
C SER A 24 -11.49 2.05 0.67
N ILE A 25 -10.81 3.05 1.22
CA ILE A 25 -11.30 3.81 2.37
C ILE A 25 -12.64 4.49 2.06
N LYS A 26 -12.79 5.07 0.87
CA LYS A 26 -14.02 5.76 0.45
C LYS A 26 -15.16 4.77 0.22
N SER A 27 -14.91 3.65 -0.48
CA SER A 27 -15.94 2.64 -0.77
C SER A 27 -16.50 1.99 0.50
N LEU A 28 -15.65 1.81 1.50
CA LEU A 28 -16.03 1.27 2.81
C LEU A 28 -16.65 2.33 3.74
N GLY A 29 -16.84 3.56 3.27
CA GLY A 29 -17.44 4.66 4.04
C GLY A 29 -16.67 4.95 5.33
N MET A 30 -15.34 4.91 5.26
CA MET A 30 -14.48 5.11 6.42
C MET A 30 -14.20 6.59 6.62
N HIS A 31 -14.69 7.12 7.75
CA HIS A 31 -14.48 8.50 8.15
C HIS A 31 -13.81 8.56 9.51
N HIS A 32 -12.79 9.41 9.63
CA HIS A 32 -12.21 9.77 10.91
C HIS A 32 -11.83 11.24 10.86
N VAL A 33 -12.36 12.01 11.81
CA VAL A 33 -12.05 13.42 12.02
C VAL A 33 -11.71 13.56 13.49
N ASP A 34 -10.45 13.89 13.81
CA ASP A 34 -10.03 14.03 15.21
C ASP A 34 -10.63 15.26 15.89
N SER A 35 -10.86 16.34 15.13
CA SER A 35 -11.49 17.59 15.56
C SER A 35 -11.80 18.44 14.32
N ARG A 36 -12.77 19.37 14.43
CA ARG A 36 -12.99 20.42 13.42
C ARG A 36 -11.73 21.27 13.17
N SER A 37 -10.83 21.40 14.16
CA SER A 37 -9.59 22.20 14.05
C SER A 37 -8.38 21.41 13.53
N ASN A 38 -8.40 20.07 13.58
CA ASN A 38 -7.28 19.22 13.15
C ASN A 38 -7.79 18.12 12.21
N TYR A 39 -8.03 18.53 10.96
CA TYR A 39 -8.60 17.68 9.93
C TYR A 39 -7.50 16.83 9.27
N GLU A 40 -7.23 15.66 9.85
CA GLU A 40 -6.38 14.66 9.21
C GLU A 40 -7.20 13.41 8.87
N PRO A 41 -7.73 13.33 7.62
CA PRO A 41 -8.61 12.26 7.19
C PRO A 41 -7.84 10.95 6.99
N LEU A 42 -8.54 9.81 7.05
CA LEU A 42 -7.93 8.49 6.78
C LEU A 42 -7.34 8.39 5.37
N THR A 43 -7.86 9.17 4.42
CA THR A 43 -7.35 9.24 3.05
C THR A 43 -6.00 9.96 2.95
N ASN A 44 -5.48 10.57 4.02
CA ASN A 44 -4.14 11.11 4.08
C ASN A 44 -3.10 9.97 4.18
N ILE A 45 -2.90 9.30 3.04
CA ILE A 45 -1.92 8.23 2.87
C ILE A 45 -0.67 8.80 2.21
N ARG A 46 0.48 8.54 2.81
CA ARG A 46 1.79 8.90 2.27
C ARG A 46 2.53 7.62 1.88
N THR A 47 3.03 7.58 0.65
CA THR A 47 3.87 6.48 0.16
C THR A 47 5.27 6.99 -0.11
N ASN A 48 6.27 6.13 0.04
CA ASN A 48 7.65 6.44 -0.29
C ASN A 48 8.38 5.17 -0.73
N VAL A 49 9.16 5.27 -1.80
CA VAL A 49 10.05 4.19 -2.25
C VAL A 49 11.46 4.50 -1.76
N SER A 50 12.06 3.60 -0.98
CA SER A 50 13.48 3.70 -0.63
C SER A 50 14.32 2.88 -1.58
N LEU A 51 15.45 3.45 -1.98
CA LEU A 51 16.45 2.80 -2.83
C LEU A 51 17.52 2.14 -1.97
N GLN A 52 18.07 1.04 -2.46
CA GLN A 52 19.29 0.41 -1.95
C GLN A 52 20.19 0.10 -3.15
N ARG A 53 21.43 0.62 -3.13
CA ARG A 53 22.38 0.49 -4.25
C ARG A 53 21.81 0.92 -5.61
N GLY A 54 21.00 1.98 -5.61
CA GLY A 54 20.37 2.51 -6.83
C GLY A 54 19.10 1.78 -7.27
N LEU A 55 18.67 0.71 -6.60
CA LEU A 55 17.46 -0.05 -6.95
C LEU A 55 16.37 0.09 -5.88
N ALA A 56 15.11 0.16 -6.29
CA ALA A 56 13.97 0.15 -5.41
C ALA A 56 13.95 -1.10 -4.52
N ASN A 57 13.96 -0.89 -3.20
CA ASN A 57 14.09 -1.97 -2.22
C ASN A 57 12.88 -2.08 -1.29
N ARG A 58 12.23 -0.95 -0.97
CA ARG A 58 11.08 -0.97 -0.05
C ARG A 58 10.10 0.14 -0.36
N ILE A 59 8.82 -0.22 -0.42
CA ILE A 59 7.70 0.71 -0.41
C ILE A 59 7.26 0.88 1.05
N ARG A 60 7.26 2.13 1.53
CA ARG A 60 6.75 2.50 2.85
C ARG A 60 5.39 3.16 2.68
N ILE A 61 4.40 2.68 3.40
CA ILE A 61 3.06 3.26 3.45
C ILE A 61 2.86 3.82 4.86
N ARG A 62 2.48 5.09 4.94
CA ARG A 62 2.16 5.78 6.19
C ARG A 62 0.72 6.25 6.13
N PHE A 63 -0.04 5.92 7.15
CA PHE A 63 -1.44 6.30 7.31
C PHE A 63 -1.75 6.41 8.81
N LYS A 64 -2.92 6.95 9.12
CA LYS A 64 -3.34 7.19 10.50
C LYS A 64 -3.63 5.89 11.25
N LYS A 65 -3.23 5.81 12.52
CA LYS A 65 -3.44 4.62 13.39
C LYS A 65 -4.90 4.16 13.43
N THR A 66 -5.85 5.09 13.36
CA THR A 66 -7.28 4.77 13.36
C THR A 66 -7.72 3.93 12.16
N GLY A 67 -6.99 4.00 11.04
CA GLY A 67 -7.16 3.07 9.92
C GLY A 67 -6.87 1.62 10.29
N VAL A 68 -5.87 1.35 11.15
CA VAL A 68 -5.59 0.00 11.66
C VAL A 68 -6.74 -0.51 12.51
N PHE A 69 -7.32 0.36 13.32
CA PHE A 69 -8.41 0.00 14.21
C PHE A 69 -9.65 -0.42 13.42
N VAL A 70 -10.02 0.38 12.42
CA VAL A 70 -11.13 0.07 11.53
C VAL A 70 -10.85 -1.19 10.70
N HIS A 71 -9.61 -1.38 10.23
CA HIS A 71 -9.17 -2.58 9.52
C HIS A 71 -9.35 -3.85 10.35
N LYS A 72 -9.05 -3.80 11.65
CA LYS A 72 -9.17 -4.94 12.57
C LYS A 72 -10.51 -5.01 13.30
N GLY A 73 -11.44 -4.09 13.04
CA GLY A 73 -12.73 -4.03 13.73
C GLY A 73 -12.65 -3.59 15.20
N VAL A 74 -11.54 -3.04 15.67
CA VAL A 74 -11.42 -2.54 17.06
C VAL A 74 -11.84 -1.08 17.15
N GLY A 75 -12.32 -0.63 18.32
CA GLY A 75 -12.52 0.80 18.54
C GLY A 75 -12.11 1.28 19.92
N ARG A 76 -12.55 2.48 20.28
CA ARG A 76 -12.11 3.15 21.51
C ARG A 76 -12.46 2.29 22.73
N GLY A 77 -11.44 1.97 23.53
CA GLY A 77 -11.57 1.13 24.74
C GLY A 77 -11.33 -0.37 24.53
N THR A 78 -11.20 -0.85 23.29
CA THR A 78 -10.91 -2.26 22.99
C THR A 78 -9.40 -2.50 23.05
N LYS A 79 -8.95 -3.45 23.87
CA LYS A 79 -7.53 -3.88 23.88
C LYS A 79 -7.23 -4.68 22.61
N ALA A 80 -5.97 -4.68 22.16
CA ALA A 80 -5.55 -5.48 21.01
C ALA A 80 -5.80 -6.99 21.18
N ALA A 81 -5.83 -7.49 22.42
CA ALA A 81 -6.17 -8.88 22.74
C ALA A 81 -7.65 -9.23 22.46
N GLN A 82 -8.54 -8.24 22.39
CA GLN A 82 -9.99 -8.42 22.21
C GLN A 82 -10.42 -8.26 20.74
N VAL A 83 -9.46 -8.28 19.80
CA VAL A 83 -9.73 -8.26 18.35
C VAL A 83 -10.53 -9.52 18.00
N GLY A 84 -11.71 -9.35 17.41
CA GLY A 84 -12.62 -10.46 17.06
C GLY A 84 -13.66 -10.82 18.13
N GLU A 85 -13.50 -10.33 19.37
CA GLU A 85 -14.49 -10.50 20.44
C GLU A 85 -15.57 -9.40 20.44
N THR A 86 -15.35 -8.33 19.67
CA THR A 86 -16.30 -7.22 19.58
C THR A 86 -17.32 -7.44 18.46
N ASN A 87 -18.56 -6.95 18.64
CA ASN A 87 -19.62 -6.96 17.62
C ASN A 87 -19.34 -6.06 16.38
N ARG A 88 -18.15 -5.44 16.29
CA ARG A 88 -17.77 -4.59 15.17
C ARG A 88 -17.23 -5.45 14.03
N LYS A 89 -17.80 -5.27 12.84
CA LYS A 89 -17.31 -5.90 11.61
C LYS A 89 -16.03 -5.20 11.13
N PRO A 90 -14.92 -5.93 10.94
CA PRO A 90 -13.71 -5.40 10.31
C PRO A 90 -14.01 -4.83 8.92
N LYS A 91 -13.38 -3.70 8.58
CA LYS A 91 -13.43 -3.13 7.22
C LYS A 91 -12.04 -3.27 6.62
N GLU A 92 -11.81 -4.36 5.90
CA GLU A 92 -10.49 -4.72 5.37
C GLU A 92 -10.07 -3.85 4.18
N TRP A 93 -9.74 -2.58 4.46
CA TRP A 93 -9.42 -1.61 3.42
C TRP A 93 -7.99 -1.71 2.90
N PHE A 94 -7.09 -2.30 3.71
CA PHE A 94 -5.65 -2.31 3.47
C PHE A 94 -5.17 -3.62 2.83
N ASN A 95 -5.29 -4.75 3.54
CA ASN A 95 -4.73 -6.04 3.10
C ASN A 95 -5.14 -6.44 1.68
N PRO A 96 -6.44 -6.49 1.31
CA PRO A 96 -6.82 -6.95 -0.03
C PRO A 96 -6.20 -6.11 -1.16
N VAL A 97 -6.06 -4.81 -0.93
CA VAL A 97 -5.45 -3.88 -1.89
C VAL A 97 -3.94 -4.07 -1.98
N VAL A 98 -3.27 -4.31 -0.86
CA VAL A 98 -1.82 -4.52 -0.81
C VAL A 98 -1.42 -5.89 -1.34
N ASP A 99 -2.20 -6.92 -1.04
CA ASP A 99 -1.95 -8.29 -1.50
C ASP A 99 -2.09 -8.34 -3.03
N GLN A 100 -3.20 -7.83 -3.58
CA GLN A 100 -3.38 -7.72 -5.02
C GLN A 100 -2.27 -6.88 -5.69
N PHE A 101 -1.88 -5.77 -5.06
CA PHE A 101 -0.80 -4.93 -5.58
C PHE A 101 0.55 -5.65 -5.59
N ALA A 102 0.84 -6.46 -4.56
CA ALA A 102 2.08 -7.21 -4.46
C ALA A 102 2.17 -8.26 -5.58
N ASP A 103 1.06 -8.96 -5.86
CA ASP A 103 0.98 -9.94 -6.94
C ASP A 103 1.18 -9.27 -8.31
N GLU A 104 0.46 -8.18 -8.59
CA GLU A 104 0.59 -7.42 -9.85
C GLU A 104 2.00 -6.85 -10.05
N LEU A 105 2.62 -6.36 -8.97
CA LEU A 105 3.99 -5.85 -9.03
C LEU A 105 4.98 -6.98 -9.28
N ALA A 106 4.79 -8.15 -8.66
CA ALA A 106 5.66 -9.31 -8.86
C ALA A 106 5.61 -9.82 -10.30
N GLU A 107 4.42 -9.94 -10.88
CA GLU A 107 4.23 -10.36 -12.29
C GLU A 107 4.91 -9.38 -13.25
N GLN A 108 4.67 -8.08 -13.08
CA GLN A 108 5.29 -7.07 -13.94
C GLN A 108 6.81 -7.00 -13.79
N MET A 109 7.34 -7.20 -12.58
CA MET A 109 8.79 -7.27 -12.37
C MET A 109 9.40 -8.54 -12.97
N ALA A 110 8.68 -9.66 -12.99
CA ALA A 110 9.12 -10.88 -13.65
C ALA A 110 9.25 -10.67 -15.16
N ASP A 111 8.25 -10.06 -15.80
CA ASP A 111 8.27 -9.75 -17.24
C ASP A 111 9.44 -8.83 -17.60
N GLU A 112 9.65 -7.75 -16.85
CA GLU A 112 10.74 -6.81 -17.08
C GLU A 112 12.12 -7.44 -16.85
N LEU A 113 12.27 -8.32 -15.85
CA LEU A 113 13.50 -9.08 -15.63
C LEU A 113 13.76 -10.04 -16.80
N VAL A 114 12.72 -10.72 -17.29
CA VAL A 114 12.79 -11.61 -18.45
C VAL A 114 13.20 -10.84 -19.70
N ASP A 115 12.60 -9.68 -19.98
CA ASP A 115 12.96 -8.82 -21.12
C ASP A 115 14.40 -8.31 -21.04
N VAL A 116 14.87 -7.89 -19.85
CA VAL A 116 16.26 -7.49 -19.66
C VAL A 116 17.22 -8.66 -19.90
N VAL A 117 16.89 -9.85 -19.39
CA VAL A 117 17.70 -11.06 -19.61
C VAL A 117 17.71 -11.44 -21.10
N PHE A 118 16.56 -11.46 -21.78
CA PHE A 118 16.48 -11.75 -23.21
C PHE A 118 17.26 -10.74 -24.05
N ASN A 119 17.19 -9.44 -23.73
CA ASN A 119 17.98 -8.42 -24.42
C ASN A 119 19.48 -8.57 -24.15
N SER A 120 19.88 -9.00 -22.95
CA SER A 120 21.28 -9.33 -22.66
C SER A 120 21.78 -10.60 -23.35
N ILE A 121 20.89 -11.58 -23.58
CA ILE A 121 21.19 -12.80 -24.33
C ILE A 121 21.24 -12.51 -25.84
N LYS A 122 20.38 -11.60 -26.34
CA LYS A 122 20.34 -11.20 -27.75
C LYS A 122 21.48 -10.25 -28.16
N ILE A 123 22.42 -9.92 -27.28
CA ILE A 123 23.58 -9.08 -27.58
C ILE A 123 24.87 -9.76 -27.11
N ASN A 124 25.32 -10.74 -27.88
CA ASN A 124 26.45 -10.64 -28.82
C ASN A 124 26.35 -11.76 -29.87
#